data_AF-A0A2K8XAH1-F1
#
_entry.id   AF-A0A2K8XAH1-F1
#
_cell.length_a   1.000
_cell.length_b   1.000
_cell.length_c   1.000
_cell.angle_alpha   90.00
_cell.angle_beta   90.00
_cell.angle_gamma   90.00
#
_symmetry.space_group_name_H-M   'P 1'
#
loop_
_entity.id
_entity.type
_entity.pdbx_description
1 polymer ?
#
loop_
_entity_poly.entity_id
_entity_poly.type
_entity_poly.pdbx_seq_one_letter_code
_entity_poly.pdbx_strand_id
1 'polypeptide(L)'
;MGIFDIFKRKEKSTRFECSTCGQVHDELPALGFLSPLYYDTLNEKDKKEIAELSSDFCEIKNEDQTDRFIRTTLTIKINDACEDLDYGIWVSLSEKSFNEYQSEFKNNVEGKTYFGMISNEIPDYEESTLGIHVNVNTRSGGVRPEIIPHQNEHKLISDWENGITIKEAEKRIERMTNSLTEIKPEKLNKDQTRIEFKKFVGDEKYNHFILTLYEAFPLREKLFFWQEELLQNFSNEFDIEPILFENVHEIFNYCPIHDFELKKDNVKIADGNDIIPKISYEREKELFPMANINAPRDLERFNYPKDVDVVYCEKCRELKNKNVAQHRI
;
A
#
# COMPACT_ATOMS: atom_id res chain seq x y z
N MET A 1 63.17 6.16 15.19
CA MET A 1 62.40 5.51 14.10
C MET A 1 61.15 4.95 14.76
N GLY A 2 60.16 5.80 15.02
CA GLY A 2 58.88 5.93 14.27
C GLY A 2 57.89 4.90 14.84
N ILE A 3 57.07 5.21 15.86
CA ILE A 3 55.85 6.05 15.96
C ILE A 3 54.82 5.81 14.84
N PHE A 4 53.64 5.38 15.29
CA PHE A 4 52.34 5.16 14.62
C PHE A 4 52.17 3.81 13.92
N ASP A 5 51.69 2.83 14.70
CA ASP A 5 50.85 1.75 14.18
C ASP A 5 49.62 2.38 13.53
N ILE A 6 49.64 2.37 12.20
CA ILE A 6 48.57 2.79 11.33
C ILE A 6 47.43 1.77 11.50
N PHE A 7 46.52 2.05 12.44
CA PHE A 7 45.16 1.52 12.34
C PHE A 7 44.58 2.08 11.04
N LYS A 8 44.67 1.28 9.98
CA LYS A 8 44.04 1.54 8.70
C LYS A 8 42.52 1.40 8.91
N ARG A 9 41.91 2.43 9.51
CA ARG A 9 40.45 2.56 9.64
C ARG A 9 39.90 2.60 8.22
N LYS A 10 38.94 1.74 7.92
CA LYS A 10 38.30 1.71 6.59
C LYS A 10 37.57 3.03 6.38
N GLU A 11 37.89 3.72 5.29
CA GLU A 11 37.11 4.87 4.82
C GLU A 11 35.74 4.41 4.32
N LYS A 12 34.72 5.15 4.73
CA LYS A 12 33.29 4.94 4.48
C LYS A 12 32.90 5.38 3.07
N SER A 13 31.93 4.71 2.44
CA SER A 13 31.62 4.93 1.02
C SER A 13 30.37 5.79 0.72
N THR A 14 29.55 6.20 1.69
CA THR A 14 28.18 6.62 1.35
C THR A 14 27.73 7.89 2.06
N ARG A 15 27.56 8.94 1.26
CA ARG A 15 26.67 10.07 1.55
C ARG A 15 25.24 9.63 1.26
N PHE A 16 24.27 10.00 2.10
CA PHE A 16 22.85 9.69 1.84
C PHE A 16 21.98 10.94 1.94
N GLU A 17 20.93 11.00 1.12
CA GLU A 17 19.90 12.05 1.22
C GLU A 17 18.82 11.59 2.20
N CYS A 18 18.60 12.35 3.27
CA CYS A 18 17.60 12.04 4.27
C CYS A 18 16.19 12.38 3.76
N SER A 19 15.30 11.38 3.70
CA SER A 19 13.91 11.57 3.26
C SER A 19 13.08 12.45 4.20
N THR A 20 13.52 12.63 5.45
CA THR A 20 12.81 13.45 6.46
C THR A 20 13.18 14.92 6.37
N CYS A 21 14.44 15.27 6.11
CA CYS A 21 14.91 16.67 6.10
C CYS A 21 15.38 17.17 4.73
N GLY A 22 15.54 16.29 3.73
CA GLY A 22 16.01 16.62 2.39
C GLY A 22 17.49 17.00 2.29
N GLN A 23 18.29 16.77 3.33
CA GLN A 23 19.72 17.10 3.37
C GLN A 23 20.58 15.86 3.12
N VAL A 24 21.81 16.09 2.64
CA VAL A 24 22.81 15.04 2.46
C VAL A 24 23.66 14.94 3.73
N HIS A 25 23.71 13.74 4.31
CA HIS A 25 24.48 13.45 5.51
C HIS A 25 25.66 12.51 5.20
N ASP A 26 26.78 12.75 5.88
CA ASP A 26 28.00 11.93 5.81
C ASP A 26 28.05 10.85 6.95
N GLU A 27 27.16 10.98 7.94
CA GLU A 27 26.97 10.05 9.08
C GLU A 27 26.11 8.84 8.69
N LEU A 28 26.09 7.77 9.49
CA LEU A 28 25.16 6.66 9.27
C LEU A 28 23.72 7.12 9.55
N PRO A 29 22.72 6.71 8.76
CA PRO A 29 21.33 7.01 9.06
C PRO A 29 20.91 6.29 10.36
N ALA A 30 20.14 6.98 11.19
CA ALA A 30 19.45 6.34 12.29
C ALA A 30 18.36 5.39 11.77
N LEU A 31 18.29 4.20 12.34
CA LEU A 31 17.36 3.14 12.00
C LEU A 31 16.05 3.30 12.77
N GLY A 32 15.11 4.07 12.20
CA GLY A 32 13.88 4.49 12.89
C GLY A 32 12.62 3.75 12.44
N PHE A 33 11.84 3.29 13.41
CA PHE A 33 10.45 2.84 13.19
C PHE A 33 9.48 4.03 13.28
N LEU A 34 8.46 4.04 12.41
CA LEU A 34 7.44 5.10 12.39
C LEU A 34 6.41 4.95 13.52
N SER A 35 6.11 3.72 13.90
CA SER A 35 5.08 3.32 14.86
C SER A 35 5.51 2.08 15.66
N PRO A 36 4.89 1.79 16.82
CA PRO A 36 5.03 0.48 17.46
C PRO A 36 4.32 -0.59 16.61
N LEU A 37 4.82 -1.83 16.64
CA LEU A 37 4.23 -2.94 15.89
C LEU A 37 2.74 -3.13 16.21
N TYR A 38 2.36 -2.95 17.48
CA TYR A 38 0.96 -3.05 17.92
C TYR A 38 0.04 -2.08 17.16
N TYR A 39 0.50 -0.87 16.83
CA TYR A 39 -0.25 0.08 16.02
C TYR A 39 -0.34 -0.37 14.56
N ASP A 40 0.76 -0.90 14.01
CA ASP A 40 0.83 -1.35 12.61
C ASP A 40 -0.08 -2.56 12.34
N THR A 41 -0.36 -3.36 13.36
CA THR A 41 -1.28 -4.51 13.27
C THR A 41 -2.76 -4.13 13.31
N LEU A 42 -3.11 -2.89 13.66
CA LEU A 42 -4.49 -2.42 13.65
C LEU A 42 -5.00 -2.21 12.22
N ASN A 43 -6.29 -2.44 12.00
CA ASN A 43 -6.94 -2.04 10.75
C ASN A 43 -7.19 -0.51 10.73
N GLU A 44 -7.47 0.05 9.55
CA GLU A 44 -7.66 1.49 9.38
C GLU A 44 -8.82 2.09 10.17
N LYS A 45 -9.84 1.29 10.49
CA LYS A 45 -10.95 1.73 11.35
C LYS A 45 -10.45 1.87 12.79
N ASP A 46 -9.80 0.86 13.32
CA ASP A 46 -9.28 0.86 14.69
C ASP A 46 -8.19 1.91 14.90
N LYS A 47 -7.32 2.13 13.90
CA LYS A 47 -6.35 3.24 13.92
C LYS A 47 -7.01 4.60 14.10
N LYS A 48 -8.23 4.81 13.59
CA LYS A 48 -8.98 6.07 13.68
C LYS A 48 -9.85 6.16 14.93
N GLU A 49 -10.40 5.04 15.38
CA GLU A 49 -11.37 5.00 16.47
C GLU A 49 -10.72 4.86 17.84
N ILE A 50 -9.66 4.06 17.95
CA ILE A 50 -9.09 3.66 19.24
C ILE A 50 -7.62 4.01 19.43
N ALA A 51 -6.91 4.43 18.37
CA ALA A 51 -5.49 4.73 18.46
C ALA A 51 -5.18 6.21 18.20
N GLU A 52 -4.19 6.73 18.93
CA GLU A 52 -3.64 8.07 18.73
C GLU A 52 -2.13 7.92 18.55
N LEU A 53 -1.61 8.27 17.36
CA LEU A 53 -0.18 8.21 17.03
C LEU A 53 0.35 9.61 16.73
N SER A 54 1.50 9.94 17.31
CA SER A 54 2.25 11.16 17.08
C SER A 54 3.74 10.83 16.84
N SER A 55 4.59 11.85 16.69
CA SER A 55 6.03 11.66 16.48
C SER A 55 6.76 10.95 17.62
N ASP A 56 6.22 11.03 18.84
CA ASP A 56 6.90 10.61 20.09
C ASP A 56 6.00 9.79 21.03
N PHE A 57 4.69 9.79 20.81
CA PHE A 57 3.71 9.09 21.65
C PHE A 57 2.74 8.29 20.81
N CYS A 58 2.34 7.12 21.31
CA CYS A 58 1.26 6.32 20.77
C CYS A 58 0.41 5.79 21.93
N GLU A 59 -0.91 5.90 21.83
CA GLU A 59 -1.85 5.26 22.75
C GLU A 59 -2.85 4.42 21.95
N ILE A 60 -3.18 3.22 22.43
CA ILE A 60 -4.20 2.33 21.85
C ILE A 60 -5.19 1.96 22.95
N LYS A 61 -6.45 2.36 22.79
CA LYS A 61 -7.52 2.18 23.78
C LYS A 61 -8.31 0.90 23.48
N ASN A 62 -8.08 -0.15 24.26
CA ASN A 62 -8.88 -1.36 24.23
C ASN A 62 -10.02 -1.26 25.27
N GLU A 63 -10.94 -2.23 25.28
CA GLU A 63 -12.11 -2.22 26.19
C GLU A 63 -11.69 -2.19 27.67
N ASP A 64 -10.65 -2.96 28.04
CA ASP A 64 -10.23 -3.14 29.43
C ASP A 64 -8.94 -2.37 29.79
N GLN A 65 -8.18 -1.89 28.81
CA GLN A 65 -6.89 -1.25 29.04
C GLN A 65 -6.49 -0.28 27.93
N THR A 66 -5.64 0.69 28.26
CA THR A 66 -4.96 1.56 27.29
C THR A 66 -3.48 1.23 27.24
N ASP A 67 -3.04 0.73 26.09
CA ASP A 67 -1.62 0.47 25.81
C ASP A 67 -0.94 1.78 25.44
N ARG A 68 0.24 2.01 26.00
CA ARG A 68 0.93 3.31 25.90
C ARG A 68 2.37 3.12 25.53
N PHE A 69 2.79 3.81 24.48
CA PHE A 69 4.10 3.66 23.89
C PHE A 69 4.76 5.02 23.69
N ILE A 70 6.07 5.07 23.90
CA ILE A 70 6.88 6.26 23.62
C ILE A 70 8.01 5.93 22.66
N ARG A 71 8.42 6.93 21.88
CA ARG A 71 9.57 6.82 21.01
C ARG A 71 10.86 7.08 21.78
N THR A 72 11.81 6.17 21.63
CA THR A 72 13.08 6.12 22.36
C THR A 72 14.23 5.85 21.40
N THR A 73 15.47 5.91 21.90
CA THR A 73 16.66 5.56 21.14
C THR A 73 17.42 4.40 21.76
N LEU A 74 17.97 3.54 20.91
CA LEU A 74 18.95 2.51 21.27
C LEU A 74 20.22 2.75 20.45
N THR A 75 21.36 2.91 21.10
CA THR A 75 22.65 3.12 20.43
C THR A 75 23.51 1.87 20.55
N ILE A 76 23.96 1.31 19.44
CA ILE A 76 24.89 0.17 19.39
C ILE A 76 26.25 0.64 18.92
N LYS A 77 27.28 0.35 19.71
CA LYS A 77 28.65 0.76 19.41
C LYS A 77 29.20 0.11 18.16
N ILE A 78 29.91 0.86 17.31
CA ILE A 78 30.68 0.29 16.19
C ILE A 78 32.17 0.26 16.53
N ASN A 79 32.71 -0.95 16.69
CA ASN A 79 34.05 -1.14 17.25
C ASN A 79 35.19 -0.68 16.32
N ASP A 80 34.97 -0.70 15.01
CA ASP A 80 35.96 -0.37 13.98
C ASP A 80 35.64 0.94 13.21
N ALA A 81 34.78 1.79 13.77
CA ALA A 81 34.44 3.12 13.26
C ALA A 81 34.45 4.19 14.37
N CYS A 82 34.25 5.47 13.99
CA CYS A 82 34.19 6.61 14.94
C CYS A 82 32.76 7.03 15.31
N GLU A 83 31.77 6.41 14.70
CA GLU A 83 30.34 6.67 14.90
C GLU A 83 29.67 5.39 15.39
N ASP A 84 28.49 5.54 16.00
CA ASP A 84 27.68 4.43 16.48
C ASP A 84 26.46 4.22 15.58
N LEU A 85 25.77 3.09 15.75
CA LEU A 85 24.52 2.82 15.04
C LEU A 85 23.33 3.13 15.95
N ASP A 86 22.59 4.18 15.62
CA ASP A 86 21.41 4.60 16.36
C ASP A 86 20.14 3.97 15.80
N TYR A 87 19.27 3.54 16.71
CA TYR A 87 17.92 3.08 16.40
C TYR A 87 16.90 4.00 17.05
N GLY A 88 15.81 4.31 16.34
CA GLY A 88 14.62 4.96 16.89
C GLY A 88 13.51 3.93 17.07
N ILE A 89 13.29 3.47 18.30
CA ILE A 89 12.34 2.37 18.59
C ILE A 89 11.27 2.79 19.59
N TRP A 90 10.16 2.07 19.56
CA TRP A 90 9.02 2.26 20.45
C TRP A 90 9.09 1.30 21.63
N VAL A 91 8.74 1.81 22.81
CA VAL A 91 8.73 1.06 24.06
C VAL A 91 7.39 1.25 24.77
N SER A 92 6.80 0.16 25.25
CA SER A 92 5.59 0.20 26.06
C SER A 92 5.90 0.63 27.49
N LEU A 93 5.09 1.52 28.05
CA LEU A 93 5.19 1.96 29.45
C LEU A 93 3.88 1.70 30.20
N SER A 94 4.00 1.59 31.53
CA SER A 94 2.83 1.68 32.40
C SER A 94 2.16 3.05 32.30
N GLU A 95 0.86 3.12 32.58
CA GLU A 95 0.11 4.39 32.64
C GLU A 95 0.80 5.46 33.48
N LYS A 96 1.26 5.07 34.68
CA LYS A 96 1.94 5.98 35.60
C LYS A 96 3.22 6.56 34.96
N SER A 97 4.07 5.69 34.40
CA SER A 97 5.34 6.08 33.79
C SER A 97 5.12 6.94 32.54
N PHE A 98 4.13 6.59 31.71
CA PHE A 98 3.78 7.35 30.53
C PHE A 98 3.28 8.76 30.88
N ASN A 99 2.34 8.87 31.82
CA ASN A 99 1.79 10.16 32.24
C ASN A 99 2.85 11.06 32.87
N GLU A 100 3.74 10.48 33.69
CA GLU A 100 4.85 11.21 34.28
C GLU A 100 5.80 11.74 33.19
N TYR A 101 6.21 10.88 32.25
CA TYR A 101 7.07 11.25 31.14
C TYR A 101 6.42 12.31 30.24
N GLN A 102 5.15 12.13 29.87
CA GLN A 102 4.41 13.08 29.04
C GLN A 102 4.29 14.46 29.70
N SER A 103 4.07 14.51 31.02
CA SER A 103 3.94 15.77 31.77
C SER A 103 5.25 16.59 31.80
N GLU A 104 6.39 15.90 31.76
CA GLU A 104 7.72 16.48 31.86
C GLU A 104 8.45 16.56 30.52
N PHE A 105 7.89 15.98 29.46
CA PHE A 105 8.44 15.94 28.11
C PHE A 105 8.87 17.33 27.62
N LYS A 106 8.06 18.37 27.88
CA LYS A 106 8.40 19.75 27.50
C LYS A 106 9.51 20.37 28.35
N ASN A 107 9.65 19.93 29.59
CA ASN A 107 10.61 20.45 30.56
C ASN A 107 11.97 19.73 30.49
N ASN A 108 12.05 18.60 29.77
CA ASN A 108 13.29 17.89 29.46
C ASN A 108 14.12 17.53 30.69
N VAL A 109 13.46 16.94 31.70
CA VAL A 109 14.09 16.59 32.97
C VAL A 109 14.84 15.26 32.82
N GLU A 110 16.17 15.31 32.99
CA GLU A 110 17.04 14.13 33.04
C GLU A 110 16.97 13.45 34.42
N GLY A 111 17.33 12.16 34.46
CA GLY A 111 17.56 11.44 35.71
C GLY A 111 16.40 10.57 36.17
N LYS A 112 15.36 10.40 35.35
CA LYS A 112 14.31 9.41 35.58
C LYS A 112 14.56 8.15 34.77
N THR A 113 14.25 7.02 35.38
CA THR A 113 14.31 5.70 34.75
C THR A 113 12.95 5.04 34.89
N TYR A 114 12.42 4.55 33.77
CA TYR A 114 11.20 3.76 33.73
C TYR A 114 11.49 2.35 33.26
N PHE A 115 10.70 1.40 33.72
CA PHE A 115 10.66 0.08 33.10
C PHE A 115 9.80 0.11 31.84
N GLY A 116 10.24 -0.55 30.79
CA GLY A 116 9.45 -0.74 29.57
C GLY A 116 9.81 -2.00 28.83
N MET A 117 9.09 -2.25 27.72
CA MET A 117 9.33 -3.38 26.83
C MET A 117 9.39 -2.92 25.38
N ILE A 118 10.38 -3.42 24.63
CA ILE A 118 10.51 -3.10 23.19
C ILE A 118 9.24 -3.52 22.46
N SER A 119 8.72 -2.61 21.63
CA SER A 119 7.45 -2.74 20.90
C SER A 119 7.64 -2.70 19.39
N ASN A 120 8.86 -2.95 18.90
CA ASN A 120 9.18 -3.13 17.49
C ASN A 120 9.90 -4.47 17.27
N GLU A 121 9.77 -5.00 16.05
CA GLU A 121 10.53 -6.15 15.58
C GLU A 121 11.75 -5.64 14.80
N ILE A 122 12.96 -5.79 15.36
CA ILE A 122 14.20 -5.42 14.70
C ILE A 122 14.63 -6.60 13.82
N PRO A 123 14.80 -6.41 12.50
CA PRO A 123 15.20 -7.48 11.60
C PRO A 123 16.55 -8.13 11.97
N ASP A 124 16.79 -9.34 11.46
CA ASP A 124 18.03 -10.13 11.57
C ASP A 124 18.32 -10.81 12.91
N TYR A 125 17.36 -10.79 13.83
CA TYR A 125 17.39 -11.60 15.04
C TYR A 125 16.55 -12.86 14.85
N GLU A 126 17.10 -14.01 15.25
CA GLU A 126 16.38 -15.30 15.17
C GLU A 126 15.24 -15.34 16.18
N GLU A 127 15.46 -14.75 17.35
CA GLU A 127 14.46 -14.52 18.38
C GLU A 127 13.82 -13.14 18.18
N SER A 128 12.56 -13.01 18.60
CA SER A 128 11.82 -11.75 18.47
C SER A 128 12.36 -10.70 19.44
N THR A 129 12.48 -9.46 18.97
CA THR A 129 12.84 -8.33 19.84
C THR A 129 11.67 -7.77 20.63
N LEU A 130 10.44 -8.17 20.30
CA LEU A 130 9.25 -7.74 21.03
C LEU A 130 9.27 -8.24 22.46
N GLY A 131 8.88 -7.37 23.38
CA GLY A 131 8.79 -7.75 24.79
C GLY A 131 10.14 -7.78 25.52
N ILE A 132 11.27 -7.50 24.86
CA ILE A 132 12.56 -7.37 25.56
C ILE A 132 12.45 -6.24 26.59
N HIS A 133 12.73 -6.57 27.84
CA HIS A 133 12.68 -5.64 28.96
C HIS A 133 13.83 -4.63 28.88
N VAL A 134 13.51 -3.37 29.14
CA VAL A 134 14.45 -2.26 29.07
C VAL A 134 14.23 -1.28 30.23
N ASN A 135 15.30 -0.58 30.60
CA ASN A 135 15.22 0.66 31.35
C ASN A 135 15.18 1.82 30.36
N VAL A 136 14.22 2.73 30.50
CA VAL A 136 14.09 3.94 29.70
C VAL A 136 14.57 5.13 30.51
N ASN A 137 15.74 5.67 30.14
CA ASN A 137 16.39 6.76 30.84
C ASN A 137 16.11 8.09 30.14
N THR A 138 15.51 9.04 30.87
CA THR A 138 15.24 10.37 30.34
C THR A 138 16.53 11.16 30.15
N ARG A 139 16.56 12.02 29.12
CA ARG A 139 17.70 12.87 28.80
C ARG A 139 17.29 14.34 28.78
N SER A 140 18.25 15.22 29.04
CA SER A 140 18.03 16.66 29.00
C SER A 140 18.05 17.21 27.56
N GLY A 141 17.56 18.44 27.38
CA GLY A 141 17.73 19.18 26.12
C GLY A 141 16.83 18.79 24.96
N GLY A 142 15.67 18.15 25.19
CA GLY A 142 14.73 17.79 24.11
C GLY A 142 15.08 16.47 23.43
N VAL A 143 16.08 15.76 23.95
CA VAL A 143 16.54 14.51 23.38
C VAL A 143 15.63 13.37 23.85
N ARG A 144 15.23 12.51 22.91
CA ARG A 144 14.44 11.31 23.22
C ARG A 144 15.13 10.45 24.30
N PRO A 145 14.39 9.71 25.14
CA PRO A 145 14.98 8.84 26.14
C PRO A 145 15.84 7.76 25.49
N GLU A 146 16.92 7.39 26.16
CA GLU A 146 17.76 6.25 25.77
C GLU A 146 17.30 5.00 26.52
N ILE A 147 17.32 3.86 25.83
CA ILE A 147 17.00 2.59 26.46
C ILE A 147 18.27 1.81 26.80
N ILE A 148 18.24 1.12 27.93
CA ILE A 148 19.26 0.17 28.36
C ILE A 148 18.57 -1.20 28.47
N PRO A 149 18.88 -2.17 27.60
CA PRO A 149 18.35 -3.52 27.70
C PRO A 149 18.68 -4.18 29.03
N HIS A 150 17.72 -4.93 29.57
CA HIS A 150 17.98 -5.83 30.68
C HIS A 150 18.77 -7.05 30.18
N GLN A 151 19.60 -7.63 31.04
CA GLN A 151 20.41 -8.78 30.66
C GLN A 151 19.53 -9.98 30.28
N ASN A 152 19.76 -10.52 29.08
CA ASN A 152 19.05 -11.65 28.49
C ASN A 152 19.95 -12.26 27.38
N GLU A 153 19.76 -13.53 27.05
CA GLU A 153 20.53 -14.30 26.05
C GLU A 153 20.28 -13.84 24.61
N HIS A 154 19.29 -12.96 24.39
CA HIS A 154 18.94 -12.44 23.07
C HIS A 154 20.12 -11.73 22.38
N LYS A 155 20.36 -12.06 21.11
CA LYS A 155 21.51 -11.56 20.33
C LYS A 155 21.59 -10.03 20.21
N LEU A 156 20.45 -9.32 20.16
CA LEU A 156 20.41 -7.85 20.24
C LEU A 156 21.19 -7.31 21.44
N ILE A 157 21.06 -7.97 22.59
CA ILE A 157 21.71 -7.55 23.84
C ILE A 157 23.20 -7.83 23.76
N SER A 158 23.58 -9.00 23.25
CA SER A 158 24.99 -9.32 22.96
C SER A 158 25.63 -8.29 22.03
N ASP A 159 24.92 -7.86 20.97
CA ASP A 159 25.42 -6.84 20.05
C ASP A 159 25.51 -5.46 20.70
N TRP A 160 24.53 -5.11 21.53
CA TRP A 160 24.54 -3.84 22.29
C TRP A 160 25.68 -3.79 23.31
N GLU A 161 25.94 -4.89 24.04
CA GLU A 161 27.01 -4.98 25.05
C GLU A 161 28.41 -4.99 24.41
N ASN A 162 28.60 -5.76 23.34
CA ASN A 162 29.92 -6.01 22.75
C ASN A 162 30.25 -5.10 21.56
N GLY A 163 29.24 -4.42 21.01
CA GLY A 163 29.34 -3.65 19.77
C GLY A 163 29.40 -4.53 18.52
N ILE A 164 29.25 -3.89 17.37
CA ILE A 164 29.27 -4.53 16.04
C ILE A 164 30.40 -3.96 15.17
N THR A 165 30.58 -4.53 13.97
CA THR A 165 31.49 -3.98 12.97
C THR A 165 30.76 -3.05 12.02
N ILE A 166 31.46 -2.10 11.38
CA ILE A 166 30.88 -1.20 10.39
C ILE A 166 30.21 -1.95 9.24
N LYS A 167 30.80 -3.08 8.83
CA LYS A 167 30.24 -3.96 7.80
C LYS A 167 28.88 -4.54 8.22
N GLU A 168 28.72 -4.86 9.50
CA GLU A 168 27.43 -5.34 10.01
C GLU A 168 26.42 -4.20 10.13
N ALA A 169 26.85 -3.01 10.57
CA ALA A 169 26.00 -1.82 10.58
C ALA A 169 25.47 -1.48 9.19
N GLU A 170 26.33 -1.46 8.16
CA GLU A 170 25.96 -1.23 6.76
C GLU A 170 24.92 -2.24 6.26
N LYS A 171 25.05 -3.53 6.61
CA LYS A 171 24.05 -4.54 6.27
C LYS A 171 22.70 -4.28 6.92
N ARG A 172 22.68 -3.87 8.19
CA ARG A 172 21.43 -3.55 8.89
C ARG A 172 20.74 -2.34 8.27
N ILE A 173 21.52 -1.34 7.85
CA ILE A 173 21.01 -0.18 7.13
C ILE A 173 20.43 -0.59 5.78
N GLU A 174 21.16 -1.37 4.98
CA GLU A 174 20.68 -1.89 3.71
C GLU A 174 19.36 -2.66 3.89
N ARG A 175 19.31 -3.56 4.88
CA ARG A 175 18.12 -4.37 5.15
C ARG A 175 16.95 -3.57 5.68
N MET A 176 17.16 -2.61 6.57
CA MET A 176 16.06 -1.78 7.05
C MET A 176 15.54 -0.87 5.94
N THR A 177 16.43 -0.37 5.08
CA THR A 177 16.03 0.37 3.88
C THR A 177 15.24 -0.55 2.93
N ASN A 178 15.68 -1.79 2.76
CA ASN A 178 14.99 -2.77 1.92
C ASN A 178 13.67 -3.29 2.54
N SER A 179 13.58 -3.45 3.87
CA SER A 179 12.33 -3.80 4.57
C SER A 179 11.34 -2.63 4.58
N LEU A 180 11.82 -1.39 4.57
CA LEU A 180 11.01 -0.20 4.28
C LEU A 180 10.62 -0.12 2.80
N THR A 181 11.37 -0.74 1.89
CA THR A 181 10.91 -0.98 0.50
C THR A 181 9.98 -2.19 0.35
N GLU A 182 9.90 -3.07 1.34
CA GLU A 182 8.88 -4.13 1.44
C GLU A 182 7.58 -3.65 2.13
N ILE A 183 7.59 -2.43 2.71
CA ILE A 183 6.39 -1.65 3.12
C ILE A 183 6.29 -0.33 2.32
N LYS A 184 6.81 -0.35 1.09
CA LYS A 184 6.12 0.31 -0.03
C LYS A 184 5.60 -0.84 -0.87
N PRO A 185 4.38 -0.79 -1.43
CA PRO A 185 4.08 -1.70 -2.51
C PRO A 185 5.18 -1.48 -3.55
N GLU A 186 6.07 -2.45 -3.70
CA GLU A 186 6.92 -2.61 -4.87
C GLU A 186 6.01 -2.28 -6.05
N LYS A 187 6.31 -1.18 -6.76
CA LYS A 187 5.41 -0.49 -7.70
C LYS A 187 4.47 -1.50 -8.33
N LEU A 188 3.21 -1.57 -7.83
CA LEU A 188 2.31 -2.69 -8.10
C LEU A 188 2.40 -3.02 -9.58
N ASN A 189 2.90 -4.21 -9.92
CA ASN A 189 2.94 -4.60 -11.31
C ASN A 189 1.50 -4.78 -11.80
N LYS A 190 1.27 -4.77 -13.13
CA LYS A 190 -0.10 -4.75 -13.69
C LYS A 190 -1.00 -5.87 -13.14
N ASP A 191 -0.44 -7.05 -12.91
CA ASP A 191 -1.18 -8.18 -12.37
C ASP A 191 -1.54 -7.98 -10.89
N GLN A 192 -0.60 -7.50 -10.07
CA GLN A 192 -0.85 -7.17 -8.67
C GLN A 192 -1.85 -6.02 -8.54
N THR A 193 -1.71 -4.95 -9.35
CA THR A 193 -2.65 -3.82 -9.38
C THR A 193 -4.08 -4.32 -9.60
N ARG A 194 -4.28 -5.23 -10.55
CA ARG A 194 -5.58 -5.80 -10.88
C ARG A 194 -6.15 -6.62 -9.72
N ILE A 195 -5.32 -7.45 -9.08
CA ILE A 195 -5.73 -8.30 -7.95
C ILE A 195 -6.13 -7.44 -6.75
N GLU A 196 -5.30 -6.45 -6.38
CA GLU A 196 -5.58 -5.57 -5.25
C GLU A 196 -6.77 -4.65 -5.53
N PHE A 197 -6.91 -4.14 -6.75
CA PHE A 197 -8.09 -3.36 -7.15
C PHE A 197 -9.38 -4.16 -7.00
N LYS A 198 -9.39 -5.43 -7.41
CA LYS A 198 -10.54 -6.33 -7.24
C LYS A 198 -10.90 -6.50 -5.76
N LYS A 199 -9.92 -6.67 -4.87
CA LYS A 199 -10.14 -6.76 -3.42
C LYS A 199 -10.67 -5.45 -2.85
N PHE A 200 -10.11 -4.32 -3.28
CA PHE A 200 -10.49 -2.98 -2.82
C PHE A 200 -11.95 -2.64 -3.12
N VAL A 201 -12.45 -2.97 -4.32
CA VAL A 201 -13.81 -2.61 -4.75
C VAL A 201 -14.85 -3.70 -4.49
N GLY A 202 -14.41 -4.96 -4.34
CA GLY A 202 -15.27 -6.14 -4.22
C GLY A 202 -15.77 -6.67 -5.57
N ASP A 203 -16.17 -7.94 -5.61
CA ASP A 203 -16.49 -8.67 -6.85
C ASP A 203 -17.58 -8.00 -7.71
N GLU A 204 -18.69 -7.55 -7.13
CA GLU A 204 -19.79 -6.95 -7.90
C GLU A 204 -19.37 -5.65 -8.59
N LYS A 205 -18.72 -4.75 -7.86
CA LYS A 205 -18.24 -3.48 -8.42
C LYS A 205 -17.10 -3.70 -9.41
N TYR A 206 -16.21 -4.65 -9.14
CA TYR A 206 -15.15 -5.02 -10.08
C TYR A 206 -15.76 -5.50 -11.40
N ASN A 207 -16.73 -6.41 -11.35
CA ASN A 207 -17.41 -6.92 -12.54
C ASN A 207 -18.09 -5.78 -13.33
N HIS A 208 -18.80 -4.89 -12.63
CA HIS A 208 -19.41 -3.73 -13.27
C HIS A 208 -18.37 -2.82 -13.92
N PHE A 209 -17.28 -2.49 -13.23
CA PHE A 209 -16.17 -1.69 -13.74
C PHE A 209 -15.58 -2.27 -15.02
N ILE A 210 -15.25 -3.57 -15.03
CA ILE A 210 -14.68 -4.23 -16.21
C ILE A 210 -15.67 -4.27 -17.36
N LEU A 211 -16.95 -4.60 -17.11
CA LEU A 211 -17.96 -4.64 -18.16
C LEU A 211 -18.18 -3.26 -18.78
N THR A 212 -18.27 -2.21 -17.97
CA THR A 212 -18.43 -0.83 -18.44
C THR A 212 -17.21 -0.32 -19.21
N LEU A 213 -16.00 -0.80 -18.89
CA LEU A 213 -14.79 -0.49 -19.65
C LEU A 213 -14.85 -1.00 -21.10
N TYR A 214 -15.57 -2.10 -21.34
CA TYR A 214 -15.72 -2.73 -22.66
C TYR A 214 -17.15 -2.63 -23.23
N GLU A 215 -18.03 -1.80 -22.66
CA GLU A 215 -19.37 -1.57 -23.21
C GLU A 215 -19.26 -0.94 -24.60
N ALA A 216 -19.54 -1.77 -25.61
CA ALA A 216 -19.35 -1.44 -27.01
C ALA A 216 -20.48 -0.51 -27.51
N PHE A 217 -20.30 0.81 -27.44
CA PHE A 217 -20.87 1.77 -28.40
C PHE A 217 -20.37 3.21 -28.18
N PRO A 218 -19.84 3.85 -29.23
CA PRO A 218 -18.42 3.73 -29.61
C PRO A 218 -17.49 3.84 -28.40
N LEU A 219 -16.36 3.12 -28.41
CA LEU A 219 -15.33 3.18 -27.36
C LEU A 219 -15.10 4.62 -26.96
N ARG A 220 -15.62 5.00 -25.78
CA ARG A 220 -15.45 6.34 -25.26
C ARG A 220 -13.96 6.53 -25.05
N GLU A 221 -13.40 7.61 -25.54
CA GLU A 221 -11.99 7.99 -25.28
C GLU A 221 -11.79 8.54 -23.85
N LYS A 222 -12.65 8.13 -22.92
CA LYS A 222 -12.64 8.57 -21.52
C LYS A 222 -13.39 7.60 -20.62
N LEU A 223 -12.99 7.60 -19.36
CA LEU A 223 -13.70 6.93 -18.28
C LEU A 223 -14.94 7.73 -17.84
N PHE A 224 -15.88 7.07 -17.18
CA PHE A 224 -16.91 7.78 -16.43
C PHE A 224 -16.32 8.39 -15.16
N PHE A 225 -16.94 9.48 -14.67
CA PHE A 225 -16.53 10.14 -13.43
C PHE A 225 -16.37 9.16 -12.25
N TRP A 226 -17.31 8.22 -12.10
CA TRP A 226 -17.24 7.23 -11.03
C TRP A 226 -16.09 6.23 -11.21
N GLN A 227 -15.69 5.92 -12.45
CA GLN A 227 -14.52 5.08 -12.73
C GLN A 227 -13.22 5.83 -12.41
N GLU A 228 -13.15 7.12 -12.74
CA GLU A 228 -12.01 7.99 -12.41
C GLU A 228 -11.87 8.15 -10.90
N GLU A 229 -12.96 8.43 -10.19
CA GLU A 229 -12.98 8.54 -8.73
C GLU A 229 -12.57 7.23 -8.05
N LEU A 230 -13.05 6.09 -8.56
CA LEU A 230 -12.71 4.78 -8.03
C LEU A 230 -11.22 4.46 -8.20
N LEU A 231 -10.64 4.74 -9.38
CA LEU A 231 -9.22 4.57 -9.66
C LEU A 231 -8.35 5.55 -8.86
N GLN A 232 -8.80 6.78 -8.67
CA GLN A 232 -8.08 7.77 -7.87
C GLN A 232 -8.05 7.39 -6.39
N ASN A 233 -9.18 6.96 -5.84
CA ASN A 233 -9.25 6.50 -4.46
C ASN A 233 -8.35 5.28 -4.23
N PHE A 234 -8.34 4.33 -5.16
CA PHE A 234 -7.41 3.21 -5.14
C PHE A 234 -5.95 3.68 -5.24
N SER A 235 -5.64 4.59 -6.16
CA SER A 235 -4.26 5.08 -6.35
C SER A 235 -3.73 5.79 -5.10
N ASN A 236 -4.59 6.56 -4.43
CA ASN A 236 -4.27 7.25 -3.18
C ASN A 236 -4.10 6.25 -2.01
N GLU A 237 -4.97 5.25 -1.90
CA GLU A 237 -4.92 4.24 -0.84
C GLU A 237 -3.62 3.41 -0.92
N PHE A 238 -3.18 3.09 -2.13
CA PHE A 238 -1.99 2.25 -2.37
C PHE A 238 -0.73 3.07 -2.69
N ASP A 239 -0.78 4.40 -2.61
CA ASP A 239 0.33 5.33 -2.94
C ASP A 239 0.99 5.01 -4.31
N ILE A 240 0.18 4.75 -5.34
CA ILE A 240 0.64 4.47 -6.70
C ILE A 240 0.35 5.63 -7.67
N GLU A 241 1.05 5.62 -8.81
CA GLU A 241 0.77 6.55 -9.91
C GLU A 241 -0.70 6.43 -10.37
N PRO A 242 -1.39 7.56 -10.61
CA PRO A 242 -2.77 7.55 -11.07
C PRO A 242 -2.97 6.69 -12.32
N ILE A 243 -3.93 5.77 -12.25
CA ILE A 243 -4.35 4.97 -13.41
C ILE A 243 -5.28 5.85 -14.26
N LEU A 244 -4.89 6.06 -15.51
CA LEU A 244 -5.58 6.93 -16.46
C LEU A 244 -6.20 6.10 -17.60
N PHE A 245 -7.03 6.74 -18.43
CA PHE A 245 -7.67 6.06 -19.55
C PHE A 245 -6.66 5.42 -20.52
N GLU A 246 -5.47 6.00 -20.69
CA GLU A 246 -4.45 5.53 -21.61
C GLU A 246 -3.84 4.18 -21.19
N ASN A 247 -3.82 3.88 -19.88
CA ASN A 247 -3.19 2.67 -19.34
C ASN A 247 -4.17 1.68 -18.70
N VAL A 248 -5.43 2.07 -18.46
CA VAL A 248 -6.45 1.22 -17.81
C VAL A 248 -6.64 -0.12 -18.52
N HIS A 249 -6.62 -0.13 -19.85
CA HIS A 249 -6.79 -1.37 -20.61
C HIS A 249 -5.58 -2.29 -20.48
N GLU A 250 -4.38 -1.78 -20.26
CA GLU A 250 -3.20 -2.64 -20.07
C GLU A 250 -3.25 -3.42 -18.76
N ILE A 251 -3.96 -2.89 -17.76
CA ILE A 251 -4.09 -3.50 -16.43
C ILE A 251 -5.32 -4.41 -16.39
N PHE A 252 -6.43 -3.97 -16.98
CA PHE A 252 -7.75 -4.59 -16.79
C PHE A 252 -8.27 -5.38 -18.02
N ASN A 253 -7.41 -5.79 -18.95
CA ASN A 253 -7.78 -6.63 -20.11
C ASN A 253 -8.02 -8.11 -19.76
N TYR A 254 -8.78 -8.38 -18.70
CA TYR A 254 -9.08 -9.72 -18.23
C TYR A 254 -10.58 -9.92 -18.01
N CYS A 255 -11.04 -11.14 -18.30
CA CYS A 255 -12.41 -11.53 -18.03
C CYS A 255 -12.69 -11.53 -16.52
N PRO A 256 -13.73 -10.82 -16.03
CA PRO A 256 -14.01 -10.76 -14.61
C PRO A 256 -14.44 -12.10 -14.00
N ILE A 257 -14.91 -13.03 -14.86
CA ILE A 257 -15.42 -14.35 -14.46
C ILE A 257 -14.34 -15.43 -14.54
N HIS A 258 -13.59 -15.46 -15.65
CA HIS A 258 -12.66 -16.57 -15.96
C HIS A 258 -11.18 -16.21 -15.71
N ASP A 259 -10.90 -14.96 -15.35
CA ASP A 259 -9.55 -14.42 -15.19
C ASP A 259 -8.63 -14.66 -16.41
N PHE A 260 -9.22 -14.67 -17.59
CA PHE A 260 -8.52 -14.93 -18.85
C PHE A 260 -8.40 -13.65 -19.66
N GLU A 261 -7.24 -13.43 -20.28
CA GLU A 261 -7.00 -12.25 -21.11
C GLU A 261 -8.06 -12.13 -22.21
N LEU A 262 -8.59 -10.93 -22.40
CA LEU A 262 -9.60 -10.67 -23.42
C LEU A 262 -8.95 -10.44 -24.77
N LYS A 263 -9.55 -11.01 -25.81
CA LYS A 263 -9.09 -10.88 -27.20
C LYS A 263 -9.95 -9.90 -27.96
N LYS A 264 -9.34 -9.20 -28.91
CA LYS A 264 -10.03 -8.34 -29.88
C LYS A 264 -10.52 -9.18 -31.05
N ASP A 265 -11.69 -8.84 -31.55
CA ASP A 265 -12.31 -9.44 -32.74
C ASP A 265 -13.07 -8.36 -33.49
N ASN A 266 -13.34 -8.61 -34.77
CA ASN A 266 -14.15 -7.74 -35.59
C ASN A 266 -15.36 -8.53 -36.08
N VAL A 267 -16.55 -8.14 -35.64
CA VAL A 267 -17.78 -8.88 -35.91
C VAL A 267 -18.75 -8.05 -36.73
N LYS A 268 -19.40 -8.70 -37.70
CA LYS A 268 -20.46 -8.11 -38.49
C LYS A 268 -21.68 -7.83 -37.62
N ILE A 269 -22.19 -6.60 -37.68
CA ILE A 269 -23.48 -6.26 -37.10
C ILE A 269 -24.55 -6.82 -38.04
N ALA A 270 -25.23 -7.88 -37.59
CA ALA A 270 -26.45 -8.38 -38.22
C ALA A 270 -27.64 -7.78 -37.48
N ASP A 271 -28.26 -6.74 -38.03
CA ASP A 271 -29.54 -6.25 -37.51
C ASP A 271 -30.63 -7.26 -37.91
N GLY A 272 -31.23 -7.91 -36.91
CA GLY A 272 -32.28 -8.89 -37.10
C GLY A 272 -33.68 -8.29 -37.23
N ASN A 273 -33.80 -6.96 -37.23
CA ASN A 273 -35.09 -6.31 -37.41
C ASN A 273 -35.43 -6.16 -38.89
N ASP A 274 -36.57 -6.72 -39.30
CA ASP A 274 -37.17 -6.36 -40.58
C ASP A 274 -37.49 -4.87 -40.57
N ILE A 275 -36.82 -4.12 -41.45
CA ILE A 275 -37.09 -2.70 -41.64
C ILE A 275 -38.50 -2.60 -42.22
N ILE A 276 -39.47 -2.13 -41.41
CA ILE A 276 -40.84 -1.89 -41.88
C ILE A 276 -40.77 -0.83 -42.98
N PRO A 277 -41.18 -1.15 -44.23
CA PRO A 277 -41.12 -0.19 -45.33
C PRO A 277 -41.96 1.05 -45.00
N LYS A 278 -41.47 2.23 -45.40
CA LYS A 278 -42.16 3.52 -45.18
C LYS A 278 -43.63 3.50 -45.62
N ILE A 279 -43.92 2.80 -46.72
CA ILE A 279 -45.28 2.61 -47.27
C ILE A 279 -46.20 1.88 -46.29
N SER A 280 -45.68 0.89 -45.55
CA SER A 280 -46.46 0.15 -44.55
C SER A 280 -46.81 1.04 -43.34
N TYR A 281 -45.85 1.86 -42.89
CA TYR A 281 -46.07 2.83 -41.81
C TYR A 281 -47.10 3.90 -42.19
N GLU A 282 -46.99 4.49 -43.39
CA GLU A 282 -47.92 5.51 -43.88
C GLU A 282 -49.36 4.96 -43.93
N ARG A 283 -49.52 3.72 -44.42
CA ARG A 283 -50.82 3.03 -44.45
C ARG A 283 -51.40 2.79 -43.05
N GLU A 284 -50.60 2.34 -42.10
CA GLU A 284 -51.07 2.09 -40.73
C GLU A 284 -51.44 3.38 -40.00
N LYS A 285 -50.72 4.47 -40.25
CA LYS A 285 -51.02 5.80 -39.69
C LYS A 285 -52.34 6.38 -40.21
N GLU A 286 -52.67 6.14 -41.48
CA GLU A 286 -53.99 6.50 -42.03
C GLU A 286 -55.12 5.69 -41.37
N LEU A 287 -54.90 4.39 -41.15
CA LEU A 287 -55.91 3.51 -40.54
C LEU A 287 -56.09 3.77 -39.04
N PHE A 288 -55.02 4.15 -38.33
CA PHE A 288 -55.01 4.33 -36.89
C PHE A 288 -54.32 5.65 -36.49
N PRO A 289 -54.93 6.81 -36.79
CA PRO A 289 -54.29 8.13 -36.66
C PRO A 289 -53.96 8.55 -35.22
N MET A 290 -54.59 7.90 -34.23
CA MET A 290 -54.37 8.15 -32.79
C MET A 290 -53.50 7.08 -32.12
N ALA A 291 -53.10 6.02 -32.84
CA ALA A 291 -52.23 5.00 -32.30
C ALA A 291 -50.78 5.52 -32.27
N ASN A 292 -50.06 5.24 -31.18
CA ASN A 292 -48.64 5.56 -31.07
C ASN A 292 -47.82 4.53 -31.88
N ILE A 293 -47.86 4.66 -33.21
CA ILE A 293 -47.09 3.83 -34.13
C ILE A 293 -45.68 4.40 -34.19
N ASN A 294 -44.70 3.61 -33.78
CA ASN A 294 -43.30 3.99 -33.90
C ASN A 294 -42.98 4.22 -35.38
N ALA A 295 -42.61 5.45 -35.74
CA ALA A 295 -42.07 5.73 -37.06
C ALA A 295 -40.88 4.78 -37.32
N PRO A 296 -40.67 4.31 -38.56
CA PRO A 296 -39.42 3.65 -38.93
C PRO A 296 -38.33 4.61 -38.48
N ARG A 297 -37.59 4.23 -37.42
CA ARG A 297 -36.50 5.06 -36.91
C ARG A 297 -35.63 5.39 -38.11
N ASP A 298 -35.24 6.65 -38.26
CA ASP A 298 -34.37 7.09 -39.36
C ASP A 298 -33.08 6.25 -39.36
N LEU A 299 -33.09 5.11 -40.05
CA LEU A 299 -31.91 4.27 -40.27
C LEU A 299 -30.90 5.03 -41.15
N GLU A 300 -31.33 6.09 -41.83
CA GLU A 300 -30.44 7.04 -42.51
C GLU A 300 -29.68 7.95 -41.53
N ARG A 301 -30.19 8.20 -40.33
CA ARG A 301 -29.57 9.12 -39.34
C ARG A 301 -28.55 8.42 -38.44
N PHE A 302 -28.68 7.10 -38.27
CA PHE A 302 -27.73 6.25 -37.56
C PHE A 302 -27.21 5.18 -38.52
N ASN A 303 -26.21 5.53 -39.33
CA ASN A 303 -25.47 4.53 -40.10
C ASN A 303 -24.62 3.71 -39.13
N TYR A 304 -25.19 2.62 -38.61
CA TYR A 304 -24.44 1.68 -37.80
C TYR A 304 -23.32 1.07 -38.64
N PRO A 305 -22.09 0.98 -38.13
CA PRO A 305 -21.00 0.40 -38.88
C PRO A 305 -21.34 -1.06 -39.19
N LYS A 306 -20.95 -1.53 -40.39
CA LYS A 306 -21.21 -2.92 -40.82
C LYS A 306 -20.48 -3.93 -39.94
N ASP A 307 -19.36 -3.52 -39.38
CA ASP A 307 -18.50 -4.28 -38.51
C ASP A 307 -18.22 -3.47 -37.24
N VAL A 308 -18.10 -4.14 -36.11
CA VAL A 308 -17.73 -3.52 -34.83
C VAL A 308 -16.61 -4.32 -34.18
N ASP A 309 -15.63 -3.59 -33.66
CA ASP A 309 -14.58 -4.18 -32.84
C ASP A 309 -15.16 -4.56 -31.48
N VAL A 310 -15.01 -5.83 -31.13
CA VAL A 310 -15.46 -6.38 -29.86
C VAL A 310 -14.30 -6.98 -29.09
N VAL A 311 -14.45 -6.98 -27.78
CA VAL A 311 -13.52 -7.64 -26.87
C VAL A 311 -14.23 -8.84 -26.25
N TYR A 312 -13.57 -9.99 -26.21
CA TYR A 312 -14.20 -11.24 -25.78
C TYR A 312 -13.25 -12.15 -25.00
N CYS A 313 -13.83 -12.96 -24.12
CA CYS A 313 -13.13 -14.06 -23.44
C CYS A 313 -13.34 -15.38 -24.20
N GLU A 314 -12.26 -16.11 -24.50
CA GLU A 314 -12.34 -17.40 -25.16
C GLU A 314 -13.11 -18.44 -24.35
N LYS A 315 -12.89 -18.48 -23.03
CA LYS A 315 -13.62 -19.40 -22.14
C LYS A 315 -15.12 -19.13 -22.10
N CYS A 316 -15.53 -17.86 -22.11
CA CYS A 316 -16.95 -17.51 -22.26
C CYS A 316 -17.53 -18.03 -23.59
N ARG A 317 -16.81 -17.88 -24.71
CA ARG A 317 -17.28 -18.35 -26.03
C ARG A 317 -17.34 -19.88 -26.11
N GLU A 318 -16.36 -20.60 -25.58
CA GLU A 318 -16.36 -22.07 -25.50
C GLU A 318 -17.62 -22.59 -24.77
N LEU A 319 -17.94 -22.00 -23.61
CA LEU A 319 -19.13 -22.36 -22.83
C LEU A 319 -20.44 -22.04 -23.57
N LYS A 320 -20.53 -20.88 -24.21
CA LYS A 320 -21.69 -20.49 -25.02
C LYS A 320 -21.93 -21.50 -26.16
N ASN A 321 -20.88 -21.92 -26.85
CA ASN A 321 -20.98 -22.87 -27.96
C ASN A 321 -21.39 -24.28 -27.49
N LYS A 322 -20.93 -24.72 -26.31
CA LYS A 322 -21.37 -25.99 -25.69
C LYS A 322 -22.87 -25.97 -25.34
N ASN A 323 -23.35 -24.87 -24.76
CA ASN A 323 -24.78 -24.73 -24.43
C ASN A 323 -25.67 -24.63 -25.67
N VAL A 324 -25.22 -23.97 -26.74
CA VAL A 324 -25.97 -23.91 -28.02
C VAL A 324 -26.05 -25.29 -28.69
N ALA A 325 -25.03 -26.14 -28.54
CA ALA A 325 -25.07 -27.51 -29.05
C ALA A 325 -26.03 -28.44 -28.27
N GLN A 326 -26.23 -28.21 -26.97
CA GLN A 326 -27.17 -28.99 -26.14
C GLN A 326 -28.65 -28.61 -26.36
N HIS A 327 -28.94 -27.43 -26.93
CA HIS A 327 -30.31 -26.99 -27.26
C HIS A 327 -30.68 -27.18 -28.72
N ARG A 328 -29.86 -27.90 -29.50
CA ARG A 328 -30.12 -28.30 -30.89
C ARG A 328 -30.35 -29.81 -31.05
N ILE A 329 -30.64 -30.53 -29.96
CA ILE A 329 -31.04 -31.95 -29.98
C ILE A 329 -32.54 -32.05 -29.77
#